data_AF-A0A438HWN8-F1
#
_entry.id   AF-A0A438HWN8-F1
#
_cell.length_a   1.000
_cell.length_b   1.000
_cell.length_c   1.000
_cell.angle_alpha   90.00
_cell.angle_beta   90.00
_cell.angle_gamma   90.00
#
_symmetry.space_group_name_H-M   'P 1'
#
loop_
_entity.id
_entity.type
_entity.pdbx_description
1 polymer ?
#
loop_
_entity_poly.entity_id
_entity_poly.type
_entity_poly.pdbx_seq_one_letter_code
_entity_poly.pdbx_strand_id
1 'polypeptide(L)'
;MSQIVGHQTSHDAWMALQRIFSASSKARIMQLCLEFQTAKKGAGFMLEYILRIKTISDNLAAIGEPIKDRDHILQFLGGLGPEYNSIVASLTAIEDDFSLHSVHNILLMHEQRLNHQHTPPH
;
A
#
# COMPACT_ATOMS: atom_id res chain seq x y z
N MET A 1 -38.59 -2.17 -26.47
CA MET A 1 -38.62 -2.73 -25.10
C MET A 1 -38.12 -4.17 -25.19
N SER A 2 -36.81 -4.36 -25.07
CA SER A 2 -36.13 -5.63 -25.41
C SER A 2 -36.01 -6.56 -24.20
N GLN A 3 -36.07 -7.85 -24.51
CA GLN A 3 -36.41 -8.98 -23.65
C GLN A 3 -35.33 -9.33 -22.63
N ILE A 4 -35.80 -9.78 -21.47
CA ILE A 4 -35.05 -10.59 -20.50
C ILE A 4 -34.89 -11.98 -21.12
N VAL A 5 -33.81 -12.24 -21.84
CA VAL A 5 -33.40 -13.59 -22.27
C VAL A 5 -31.90 -13.73 -22.05
N GLY A 6 -31.50 -14.67 -21.19
CA GLY A 6 -30.08 -14.96 -21.00
C GLY A 6 -29.68 -16.11 -20.08
N HIS A 7 -30.51 -16.58 -19.13
CA HIS A 7 -30.14 -17.72 -18.26
C HIS A 7 -31.38 -18.57 -17.95
N GLN A 8 -31.42 -19.80 -18.49
CA GLN A 8 -32.60 -20.69 -18.49
C GLN A 8 -32.68 -21.57 -17.23
N THR A 9 -31.71 -21.48 -16.32
CA THR A 9 -31.70 -22.24 -15.05
C THR A 9 -31.12 -21.40 -13.91
N SER A 10 -31.50 -21.69 -12.66
CA SER A 10 -30.85 -21.12 -11.47
C SER A 10 -29.35 -21.38 -11.44
N HIS A 11 -28.90 -22.48 -12.06
CA HIS A 11 -27.49 -22.80 -12.24
C HIS A 11 -26.78 -21.78 -13.15
N ASP A 12 -27.35 -21.42 -14.29
CA ASP A 12 -26.74 -20.46 -15.21
C ASP A 12 -26.63 -19.06 -14.58
N ALA A 13 -27.69 -18.64 -13.86
CA ALA A 13 -27.69 -17.39 -13.11
C ALA A 13 -26.62 -17.39 -11.99
N TRP A 14 -26.50 -18.50 -11.25
CA TRP A 14 -25.45 -18.68 -10.24
C TRP A 14 -24.04 -18.62 -10.86
N MET A 15 -23.81 -19.28 -11.99
CA MET A 15 -22.52 -19.25 -12.68
C MET A 15 -22.18 -17.87 -13.23
N ALA A 16 -23.16 -17.14 -13.76
CA ALA A 16 -22.97 -15.77 -14.19
C ALA A 16 -22.59 -14.85 -13.02
N LEU A 17 -23.30 -14.98 -11.89
CA LEU A 17 -23.01 -14.25 -10.66
C LEU A 17 -21.62 -14.59 -10.13
N GLN A 18 -21.28 -15.87 -10.01
CA GLN A 18 -19.96 -16.33 -9.59
C GLN A 18 -18.85 -15.77 -10.50
N ARG A 19 -19.06 -15.75 -11.83
CA ARG A 19 -18.12 -15.13 -12.78
C ARG A 19 -17.96 -13.64 -12.55
N ILE A 20 -19.05 -12.89 -12.37
CA ILE A 20 -19.01 -11.44 -12.11
C ILE A 20 -18.31 -11.14 -10.78
N PHE A 21 -18.66 -11.84 -9.71
CA PHE A 21 -18.03 -11.67 -8.40
C PHE A 21 -16.55 -12.05 -8.44
N SER A 22 -16.19 -13.14 -9.12
CA SER A 22 -14.79 -13.55 -9.28
C SER A 22 -13.98 -12.53 -10.09
N ALA A 23 -14.55 -11.99 -11.18
CA ALA A 23 -13.90 -10.96 -11.98
C ALA A 23 -13.74 -9.64 -11.21
N SER A 24 -14.79 -9.23 -10.48
CA SER A 24 -14.76 -8.06 -9.59
C SER A 24 -13.72 -8.21 -8.48
N SER A 25 -13.64 -9.39 -7.86
CA SER A 25 -12.63 -9.72 -6.85
C SER A 25 -11.20 -9.66 -7.41
N LYS A 26 -10.94 -10.25 -8.59
CA LYS A 26 -9.64 -10.18 -9.26
C LYS A 26 -9.25 -8.74 -9.62
N ALA A 27 -10.18 -7.98 -10.19
CA ALA A 27 -9.95 -6.56 -10.49
C ALA A 27 -9.63 -5.76 -9.23
N ARG A 28 -10.33 -6.04 -8.12
CA ARG A 28 -10.09 -5.38 -6.83
C ARG A 28 -8.71 -5.71 -6.26
N ILE A 29 -8.28 -6.97 -6.33
CA ILE A 29 -6.92 -7.38 -5.93
C ILE A 29 -5.89 -6.62 -6.77
N MET A 30 -6.02 -6.63 -8.10
CA MET A 30 -5.09 -5.94 -9.00
C MET A 30 -5.03 -4.44 -8.72
N GLN A 31 -6.18 -3.80 -8.48
CA GLN A 31 -6.25 -2.39 -8.13
C GLN A 31 -5.48 -2.11 -6.83
N LEU A 32 -5.71 -2.89 -5.77
CA LEU A 32 -5.04 -2.70 -4.48
C LEU A 32 -3.53 -2.95 -4.58
N CYS A 33 -3.10 -3.97 -5.33
CA CYS A 33 -1.67 -4.22 -5.60
C CYS A 33 -1.02 -3.05 -6.34
N LEU A 34 -1.72 -2.48 -7.33
CA LEU A 34 -1.24 -1.30 -8.04
C LEU A 34 -1.16 -0.08 -7.12
N GLU A 35 -2.20 0.17 -6.32
CA GLU A 35 -2.22 1.26 -5.33
C GLU A 35 -1.09 1.11 -4.32
N PHE A 36 -0.81 -0.12 -3.86
CA PHE A 36 0.30 -0.42 -2.97
C PHE A 36 1.63 -0.07 -3.65
N GLN A 37 1.91 -0.62 -4.83
CA GLN A 37 3.20 -0.45 -5.53
C GLN A 37 3.48 0.99 -5.98
N THR A 38 2.43 1.76 -6.27
CA THR A 38 2.55 3.14 -6.76
C THR A 38 2.41 4.20 -5.65
N ALA A 39 2.14 3.79 -4.41
CA ALA A 39 2.03 4.72 -3.29
C ALA A 39 3.34 5.50 -3.08
N LYS A 40 3.25 6.83 -3.18
CA LYS A 40 4.32 7.78 -2.86
C LYS A 40 3.93 8.63 -1.67
N LYS A 41 4.89 9.03 -0.84
CA LYS A 41 4.67 10.02 0.22
C LYS A 41 4.22 11.37 -0.35
N GLY A 42 4.91 11.83 -1.40
CA GLY A 42 4.70 13.17 -1.95
C GLY A 42 5.02 14.27 -0.94
N ALA A 43 4.28 15.39 -1.03
CA ALA A 43 4.43 16.55 -0.14
C ALA A 43 3.66 16.44 1.19
N GLY A 44 2.92 15.34 1.41
CA GLY A 44 2.17 15.11 2.64
C GLY A 44 3.06 14.65 3.82
N PHE A 45 2.42 14.45 4.97
CA PHE A 45 3.09 13.98 6.18
C PHE A 45 3.44 12.49 6.12
N MET A 46 4.56 12.10 6.73
CA MET A 46 5.01 10.71 6.82
C MET A 46 3.94 9.81 7.45
N LEU A 47 3.25 10.30 8.48
CA LEU A 47 2.18 9.54 9.14
C LEU A 47 1.03 9.21 8.19
N GLU A 48 0.62 10.16 7.34
CA GLU A 48 -0.44 9.94 6.35
C GLU A 48 -0.04 8.88 5.33
N TYR A 49 1.22 8.92 4.90
CA TYR A 49 1.79 7.92 4.02
C TYR A 49 1.81 6.53 4.65
N ILE A 50 2.23 6.41 5.91
CA ILE A 50 2.22 5.16 6.68
C ILE A 50 0.80 4.60 6.79
N LEU A 51 -0.17 5.42 7.18
CA LEU A 51 -1.56 5.00 7.34
C LEU A 51 -2.18 4.55 6.01
N ARG A 52 -1.84 5.22 4.90
CA ARG A 52 -2.32 4.84 3.57
C ARG A 52 -1.82 3.46 3.16
N ILE A 53 -0.52 3.19 3.27
CA ILE A 53 0.03 1.88 2.92
C ILE A 53 -0.54 0.79 3.83
N LYS A 54 -0.65 1.06 5.15
CA LYS A 54 -1.27 0.13 6.08
C LYS A 54 -2.70 -0.21 5.67
N THR A 55 -3.51 0.80 5.33
CA THR A 55 -4.90 0.60 4.91
C THR A 55 -5.00 -0.28 3.66
N ILE A 56 -4.12 -0.07 2.67
CA ILE A 56 -4.08 -0.90 1.45
C ILE A 56 -3.68 -2.34 1.80
N SER A 57 -2.67 -2.50 2.66
CA SER A 57 -2.17 -3.80 3.12
C SER A 57 -3.23 -4.59 3.90
N ASP A 58 -3.96 -3.92 4.80
CA ASP A 58 -5.05 -4.52 5.58
C ASP A 58 -6.20 -4.95 4.66
N ASN A 59 -6.53 -4.16 3.63
CA ASN A 59 -7.53 -4.52 2.63
C ASN A 59 -7.13 -5.75 1.80
N LEU A 60 -5.86 -5.85 1.43
CA LEU A 60 -5.31 -7.01 0.71
C LEU A 60 -5.31 -8.26 1.59
N ALA A 61 -4.91 -8.14 2.86
CA ALA A 61 -5.00 -9.24 3.82
C ALA A 61 -6.43 -9.72 4.03
N ALA A 62 -7.41 -8.80 4.12
CA ALA A 62 -8.82 -9.12 4.31
C ALA A 62 -9.44 -9.94 3.16
N ILE A 63 -8.85 -9.88 1.96
CA ILE A 63 -9.28 -10.65 0.78
C ILE A 63 -8.36 -11.85 0.48
N GLY A 64 -7.48 -12.21 1.42
CA GLY A 64 -6.63 -13.41 1.32
C GLY A 64 -5.28 -13.19 0.63
N GLU A 65 -4.88 -11.95 0.37
CA GLU A 65 -3.63 -11.58 -0.31
C GLU A 65 -2.69 -10.77 0.61
N PRO A 66 -2.26 -11.29 1.78
CA PRO A 66 -1.46 -10.53 2.72
C PRO A 66 -0.08 -10.16 2.15
N ILE A 67 0.38 -8.95 2.46
CA ILE A 67 1.71 -8.46 2.08
C ILE A 67 2.75 -8.90 3.12
N LYS A 68 3.91 -9.36 2.65
CA LYS A 68 5.05 -9.70 3.53
C LYS A 68 5.72 -8.44 4.05
N ASP A 69 6.18 -8.44 5.29
CA ASP A 69 6.87 -7.30 5.91
C ASP A 69 8.02 -6.77 5.07
N ARG A 70 8.82 -7.64 4.45
CA ARG A 70 9.89 -7.22 3.53
C ARG A 70 9.36 -6.39 2.36
N ASP A 71 8.30 -6.82 1.71
CA ASP A 71 7.72 -6.12 0.55
C ASP A 71 7.05 -4.81 1.01
N HIS A 72 6.52 -4.79 2.24
CA HIS A 72 6.02 -3.60 2.91
C HIS A 72 7.12 -2.56 3.14
N ILE A 73 8.26 -2.97 3.71
CA ILE A 73 9.42 -2.12 3.96
C ILE A 73 9.99 -1.60 2.63
N LEU A 74 10.12 -2.46 1.62
CA LEU A 74 10.57 -2.06 0.28
C LEU A 74 9.66 -0.98 -0.32
N GLN A 75 8.33 -1.14 -0.20
CA GLN A 75 7.40 -0.14 -0.69
C GLN A 75 7.53 1.19 0.04
N PHE A 76 7.69 1.15 1.37
CA PHE A 76 7.93 2.35 2.17
C PHE A 76 9.13 3.13 1.67
N LEU A 77 10.29 2.48 1.62
CA LEU A 77 11.55 3.13 1.25
C LEU A 77 11.52 3.62 -0.20
N GLY A 78 10.95 2.83 -1.12
CA GLY A 78 10.85 3.19 -2.53
C GLY A 78 9.85 4.30 -2.85
N GLY A 79 8.93 4.63 -1.94
CA GLY A 79 7.96 5.71 -2.12
C GLY A 79 8.35 7.04 -1.50
N LEU A 80 9.53 7.15 -0.89
CA LEU A 80 10.04 8.39 -0.30
C LEU A 80 10.68 9.30 -1.35
N GLY A 81 10.67 10.59 -1.07
CA GLY A 81 11.32 11.61 -1.89
C GLY A 81 12.83 11.73 -1.59
N PRO A 82 13.56 12.53 -2.39
CA PRO A 82 15.01 12.70 -2.26
C PRO A 82 15.48 13.16 -0.88
N GLU A 83 14.62 13.88 -0.13
CA GLU A 83 14.91 14.36 1.22
C GLU A 83 15.15 13.21 2.23
N TYR A 84 14.69 11.99 1.91
CA TYR A 84 14.88 10.79 2.72
C TYR A 84 16.03 9.89 2.25
N ASN A 85 16.76 10.24 1.18
CA ASN A 85 17.80 9.36 0.60
C ASN A 85 18.86 8.92 1.63
N SER A 86 19.23 9.81 2.56
CA SER A 86 20.23 9.51 3.60
C SER A 86 19.75 8.42 4.57
N ILE A 87 18.49 8.48 5.00
CA ILE A 87 17.93 7.49 5.91
C ILE A 87 17.62 6.17 5.20
N VAL A 88 17.19 6.23 3.93
CA VAL A 88 16.99 5.03 3.10
C VAL A 88 18.30 4.27 2.92
N ALA A 89 19.41 4.96 2.59
CA ALA A 89 20.72 4.33 2.47
C ALA A 89 21.17 3.68 3.79
N SER A 90 20.95 4.37 4.92
CA SER A 90 21.30 3.86 6.25
C SER A 90 20.49 2.60 6.62
N LEU A 91 19.19 2.60 6.34
CA LEU A 91 18.31 1.44 6.58
C LEU A 91 18.66 0.27 5.65
N THR A 92 19.06 0.54 4.41
CA THR A 92 19.42 -0.52 3.45
C THR A 92 20.77 -1.15 3.75
N ALA A 93 21.68 -0.43 4.42
CA ALA A 93 23.02 -0.90 4.76
C ALA A 93 23.07 -1.79 6.01
N ILE A 94 21.99 -1.87 6.78
CA ILE A 94 21.93 -2.69 7.98
C ILE A 94 21.60 -4.13 7.59
N GLU A 95 22.46 -5.07 8.02
CA GLU A 95 22.34 -6.50 7.68
C GLU A 95 21.27 -7.24 8.50
N ASP A 96 20.83 -6.66 9.61
CA ASP A 96 19.79 -7.22 10.47
C ASP A 96 18.37 -6.97 9.95
N ASP A 97 17.45 -7.89 10.22
CA ASP A 97 16.04 -7.73 9.91
C ASP A 97 15.42 -6.59 10.75
N PHE A 98 14.88 -5.58 10.07
CA PHE A 98 14.04 -4.59 10.73
C PHE A 98 12.61 -5.08 10.91
N SER A 99 12.07 -4.85 12.10
CA SER A 99 10.62 -4.86 12.24
C SER A 99 10.01 -3.66 11.49
N LEU A 100 8.85 -3.87 10.88
CA LEU A 100 8.08 -2.79 10.24
C LEU A 100 7.83 -1.62 11.20
N HIS A 101 7.57 -1.93 12.48
CA HIS A 101 7.38 -0.93 13.52
C HIS A 101 8.62 -0.04 13.72
N SER A 102 9.81 -0.65 13.72
CA SER A 102 11.08 0.09 13.83
C SER A 102 11.26 1.04 12.65
N VAL A 103 10.97 0.58 11.42
CA VAL A 103 11.07 1.42 10.22
C VAL A 103 10.12 2.62 10.30
N HIS A 104 8.86 2.43 10.72
CA HIS A 104 7.91 3.52 10.90
C HIS A 104 8.44 4.58 11.88
N ASN A 105 8.93 4.15 13.05
CA ASN A 105 9.43 5.07 14.06
C ASN A 105 10.64 5.87 13.58
N ILE A 106 11.58 5.21 12.88
CA ILE A 106 12.77 5.85 12.31
C ILE A 106 12.37 6.92 11.27
N LEU A 107 11.43 6.59 10.39
CA LEU A 107 10.97 7.52 9.35
C LEU A 107 10.23 8.73 9.94
N LEU A 108 9.39 8.54 10.96
CA LEU A 108 8.71 9.62 11.67
C LEU A 108 9.70 10.55 12.39
N MET A 109 10.70 9.98 13.07
CA MET A 109 11.75 10.77 13.71
C MET A 109 12.58 11.55 12.69
N HIS A 110 12.85 10.95 11.52
CA HIS A 110 13.56 11.63 10.45
C HIS A 110 12.77 12.83 9.90
N GLU A 111 11.46 12.69 9.68
CA GLU A 111 10.60 13.81 9.27
C GLU A 111 10.65 14.97 10.26
N GLN A 112 10.59 14.68 11.56
CA GLN A 112 10.73 15.72 12.60
C GLN A 112 12.05 16.47 12.45
N ARG A 113 13.17 15.76 12.25
CA ARG A 113 14.49 16.38 12.08
C ARG A 113 14.55 17.25 10.83
N LEU A 114 14.00 16.79 9.70
CA LEU A 114 13.92 17.58 8.47
C LEU A 114 13.13 18.89 8.69
N ASN A 115 12.01 18.83 9.41
CA ASN A 115 11.20 20.01 9.69
C ASN A 115 11.94 21.06 10.51
N HIS A 116 12.75 20.63 11.50
CA HIS A 116 13.59 21.54 12.29
C HIS A 116 14.74 22.16 11.46
N GLN A 117 15.26 21.44 10.47
CA GLN A 117 16.31 21.96 9.57
C GLN A 117 15.77 22.98 8.57
N HIS A 118 14.50 22.87 8.17
CA HIS A 118 13.84 23.81 7.27
C HIS A 118 13.24 25.03 7.97
N THR A 119 13.26 25.10 9.30
CA THR A 119 12.86 26.31 10.04
C THR A 119 14.06 27.27 10.10
N PRO A 120 14.03 28.44 9.44
CA PRO A 120 15.16 29.35 9.49
C PRO A 120 15.35 29.89 10.92
N PRO A 121 16.61 30.13 11.37
CA PRO A 121 16.85 30.77 12.64
C PRO A 121 16.27 32.20 12.64
N HIS A 122 15.58 32.55 13.73
CA HIS A 122 15.07 33.90 14.01
C HIS A 122 16.19 34.92 14.23
#